data_AF-A0A0F9HIT0-F1
#
_entry.id   AF-A0A0F9HIT0-F1
#
_cell.length_a   1.000
_cell.length_b   1.000
_cell.length_c   1.000
_cell.angle_alpha   90.00
_cell.angle_beta   90.00
_cell.angle_gamma   90.00
#
_symmetry.space_group_name_H-M   'P 1'
#
loop_
_entity.id
_entity.type
_entity.pdbx_description
1 polymer ?
#
loop_
_entity_poly.entity_id
_entity_poly.type
_entity_poly.pdbx_seq_one_letter_code
_entity_poly.pdbx_strand_id
1 'polypeptide(L)'
;MPENYKNKTIGELIDDSTEILTKFTKSDNYKSIRLVNFSCMAGPNGRTVVLDYVSGFVLITNGDNAEALFNVYEIRSHSINTKRGLLTVTGHETINQYWFDDGEYEVDYTR
;
A
#
# COMPACT_ATOMS: atom_id res chain seq x y z
N MET A 1 30.61 6.60 21.97
CA MET A 1 29.68 7.47 21.22
C MET A 1 30.29 7.79 19.85
N PRO A 2 29.49 8.01 18.78
CA PRO A 2 28.04 8.20 18.76
C PRO A 2 27.31 6.88 18.44
N GLU A 3 26.18 6.53 19.05
CA GLU A 3 24.89 7.25 19.21
C GLU A 3 24.02 7.25 17.95
N ASN A 4 22.80 6.76 18.17
CA ASN A 4 21.56 6.94 17.42
C ASN A 4 21.32 5.99 16.24
N TYR A 5 20.07 5.53 16.17
CA TYR A 5 19.46 4.71 15.13
C TYR A 5 19.81 3.22 15.17
N LYS A 6 19.02 2.44 15.92
CA LYS A 6 18.45 1.17 15.41
C LYS A 6 17.54 0.45 16.40
N ASN A 7 17.52 0.91 17.65
CA ASN A 7 16.46 0.58 18.61
C ASN A 7 15.48 1.75 18.71
N LYS A 8 14.76 2.05 17.63
CA LYS A 8 13.49 2.78 17.75
C LYS A 8 12.38 1.78 17.53
N THR A 9 11.82 1.39 18.66
CA THR A 9 10.57 0.66 18.84
C THR A 9 9.59 1.07 17.75
N ILE A 10 9.05 0.08 17.02
CA ILE A 10 7.92 0.22 16.08
C ILE A 10 6.66 0.49 16.92
N GLY A 11 6.68 1.61 17.61
CA GLY A 11 5.68 2.13 18.52
C GLY A 11 5.67 3.66 18.52
N GLU A 12 6.69 4.31 17.94
CA GLU A 12 6.77 5.76 17.76
C GLU A 12 6.70 6.22 16.29
N LEU A 13 6.52 5.29 15.33
CA LEU A 13 6.29 5.61 13.91
C LEU A 13 4.80 5.54 13.52
N ILE A 14 3.92 5.54 14.52
CA ILE A 14 2.47 5.43 14.39
C ILE A 14 1.85 6.47 15.32
N ASP A 15 2.05 7.75 15.01
CA ASP A 15 1.16 8.81 15.53
C ASP A 15 0.30 9.41 14.39
N ASP A 16 0.76 9.34 13.13
CA ASP A 16 -0.02 9.82 11.97
C ASP A 16 -0.71 8.73 11.14
N SER A 17 -0.24 7.47 11.18
CA SER A 17 -0.87 6.39 10.41
C SER A 17 -2.20 5.93 11.02
N THR A 18 -2.43 6.20 12.30
CA THR A 18 -3.77 6.04 12.90
C THR A 18 -4.70 7.12 12.40
N GLU A 19 -4.25 8.35 12.13
CA GLU A 19 -5.14 9.39 11.61
C GLU A 19 -5.56 9.13 10.16
N ILE A 20 -4.65 8.60 9.33
CA ILE A 20 -4.96 8.16 7.97
C ILE A 20 -6.00 7.02 8.05
N LEU A 21 -5.75 5.96 8.83
CA LEU A 21 -6.68 4.82 8.96
C LEU A 21 -7.99 5.16 9.69
N THR A 22 -8.01 6.14 10.60
CA THR A 22 -9.21 6.60 11.34
C THR A 22 -10.05 7.57 10.52
N LYS A 23 -9.51 8.18 9.46
CA LYS A 23 -10.31 8.95 8.49
C LYS A 23 -11.02 8.04 7.46
N PHE A 24 -10.51 6.84 7.19
CA PHE A 24 -11.22 5.82 6.40
C PHE A 24 -12.46 5.24 7.11
N THR A 25 -12.48 5.24 8.45
CA THR A 25 -13.59 4.71 9.25
C THR A 25 -14.78 5.68 9.39
N LYS A 26 -14.73 6.88 8.79
CA LYS A 26 -15.88 7.81 8.74
C LYS A 26 -16.84 7.56 7.56
N SER A 27 -16.51 6.62 6.67
CA SER A 27 -17.49 5.97 5.81
C SER A 27 -18.02 4.77 6.58
N ASP A 28 -19.33 4.70 6.83
CA ASP A 28 -20.03 3.68 7.63
C ASP A 28 -19.79 2.21 7.17
N ASN A 29 -18.98 1.98 6.14
CA ASN A 29 -18.72 0.68 5.53
C ASN A 29 -17.31 0.10 5.73
N TYR A 30 -16.34 0.84 6.29
CA TYR A 30 -14.97 0.31 6.49
C TYR A 30 -14.61 0.25 7.98
N LYS A 31 -14.84 -0.91 8.61
CA LYS A 31 -14.36 -1.24 9.96
C LYS A 31 -12.84 -1.45 9.91
N SER A 32 -12.08 -0.51 10.46
CA SER A 32 -10.65 -0.60 10.84
C SER A 32 -9.78 -1.64 10.09
N ILE A 33 -8.89 -1.20 9.19
CA ILE A 33 -7.90 -2.09 8.56
C ILE A 33 -6.69 -2.24 9.50
N ARG A 34 -6.35 -3.48 9.87
CA ARG A 34 -5.16 -3.80 10.65
C ARG A 34 -4.09 -4.36 9.72
N LEU A 35 -3.01 -3.62 9.54
CA LEU A 35 -1.84 -4.07 8.77
C LEU A 35 -0.96 -4.96 9.65
N VAL A 36 -0.65 -6.17 9.20
CA VAL A 36 0.10 -7.16 9.99
C VAL A 36 1.55 -7.29 9.54
N ASN A 37 1.78 -7.38 8.23
CA ASN A 37 3.10 -7.39 7.63
C ASN A 37 3.05 -6.59 6.35
N PHE A 38 3.53 -5.34 6.39
CA PHE A 38 3.34 -4.41 5.31
C PHE A 38 4.64 -3.84 4.75
N SER A 39 4.61 -3.49 3.46
CA SER A 39 5.60 -2.63 2.81
C SER A 39 4.97 -1.28 2.50
N CYS A 40 5.73 -0.21 2.68
CA CYS A 40 5.33 1.15 2.32
C CYS A 40 6.39 1.74 1.38
N MET A 41 5.96 2.30 0.25
CA MET A 41 6.85 2.84 -0.78
C MET A 41 6.33 4.13 -1.37
N ALA A 42 7.25 4.98 -1.82
CA ALA A 42 6.93 6.15 -2.62
C ALA A 42 6.49 5.74 -4.04
N GLY A 43 5.31 6.18 -4.42
CA GLY A 43 4.82 6.19 -5.79
C GLY A 43 5.14 7.50 -6.52
N PRO A 44 4.73 7.62 -7.79
CA PRO A 44 4.87 8.86 -8.56
C PRO A 44 4.03 10.00 -7.96
N ASN A 45 4.44 11.24 -8.21
CA ASN A 45 3.66 12.44 -7.91
C ASN A 45 3.21 12.59 -6.45
N GLY A 46 4.06 12.16 -5.50
CA GLY A 46 3.77 12.27 -4.06
C GLY A 46 2.84 11.18 -3.52
N ARG A 47 2.52 10.18 -4.34
CA ARG A 47 1.70 9.04 -3.92
C ARG A 47 2.48 8.09 -3.02
N THR A 48 1.75 7.37 -2.19
CA THR A 48 2.28 6.32 -1.31
C THR A 48 1.55 5.02 -1.60
N VAL A 49 2.30 3.92 -1.69
CA VAL A 49 1.78 2.57 -1.86
C VAL A 49 2.02 1.77 -0.59
N VAL A 50 0.96 1.19 -0.03
CA VAL A 50 1.02 0.31 1.14
C VAL A 50 0.51 -1.06 0.73
N LEU A 51 1.32 -2.11 0.94
CA LEU A 51 0.94 -3.50 0.69
C LEU A 51 0.94 -4.29 1.98
N ASP A 52 -0.12 -5.02 2.30
CA ASP A 52 -0.19 -6.00 3.39
C ASP A 52 -0.08 -7.41 2.82
N TYR A 53 1.04 -8.08 3.07
CA TYR A 53 1.31 -9.43 2.55
C TYR A 53 0.46 -10.51 3.21
N VAL A 54 -0.03 -10.29 4.43
CA VAL A 54 -0.85 -11.28 5.14
C VAL A 54 -2.28 -11.21 4.66
N SER A 55 -2.81 -9.99 4.54
CA SER A 55 -4.20 -9.76 4.16
C SER A 55 -4.40 -9.68 2.64
N GLY A 56 -3.31 -9.51 1.89
CA GLY A 56 -3.33 -9.34 0.44
C GLY A 56 -3.83 -7.96 -0.01
N PHE A 57 -3.84 -6.94 0.85
CA PHE A 57 -4.34 -5.62 0.47
C PHE A 57 -3.26 -4.73 -0.12
N VAL A 58 -3.65 -3.93 -1.11
CA VAL A 58 -2.83 -2.86 -1.68
C VAL A 58 -3.63 -1.56 -1.61
N LEU A 59 -3.08 -0.56 -0.94
CA LEU A 59 -3.64 0.77 -0.76
C LEU A 59 -2.73 1.81 -1.40
N ILE A 60 -3.32 2.73 -2.15
CA ILE A 60 -2.64 3.86 -2.77
C ILE A 60 -3.23 5.15 -2.23
N THR A 61 -2.37 6.04 -1.74
CA THR A 61 -2.76 7.34 -1.21
C THR A 61 -2.00 8.48 -1.88
N ASN A 62 -2.58 9.68 -1.82
CA ASN A 62 -1.96 10.93 -2.22
C ASN A 62 -2.15 11.94 -1.09
N GLY A 63 -1.11 12.10 -0.26
CA GLY A 63 -1.24 12.69 1.07
C GLY A 63 -2.25 11.90 1.90
N ASP A 64 -3.29 12.59 2.36
CA ASP A 64 -4.36 12.02 3.20
C ASP A 64 -5.47 11.34 2.39
N ASN A 65 -5.48 11.46 1.07
CA ASN A 65 -6.56 10.95 0.23
C ASN A 65 -6.27 9.52 -0.24
N ALA A 66 -7.25 8.63 -0.07
CA ALA A 66 -7.28 7.33 -0.72
C ALA A 66 -7.52 7.50 -2.21
N GLU A 67 -6.67 6.94 -3.06
CA GLU A 67 -6.91 6.89 -4.50
C GLU A 67 -7.36 5.50 -4.97
N ALA A 68 -6.75 4.43 -4.44
CA ALA A 68 -7.13 3.07 -4.80
C ALA A 68 -6.94 2.09 -3.64
N LEU A 69 -7.83 1.10 -3.56
CA LEU A 69 -7.72 -0.03 -2.65
C LEU A 69 -8.15 -1.30 -3.40
N PHE A 70 -7.28 -2.29 -3.47
CA PHE A 70 -7.57 -3.58 -4.10
C PHE A 70 -6.92 -4.74 -3.35
N ASN A 71 -7.38 -5.96 -3.65
CA ASN A 71 -6.88 -7.18 -3.05
C ASN A 71 -6.11 -8.01 -4.09
N VAL A 72 -5.02 -8.60 -3.65
CA VAL A 72 -4.17 -9.52 -4.39
C VAL A 72 -4.00 -10.78 -3.55
N TYR A 73 -4.50 -11.90 -4.06
CA TYR A 73 -4.42 -13.18 -3.36
C TYR A 73 -2.97 -13.64 -3.21
N GLU A 74 -2.51 -13.75 -1.96
CA GLU A 74 -1.15 -14.10 -1.56
C GLU A 74 -0.06 -13.31 -2.33
N ILE A 75 0.16 -12.05 -1.94
CA ILE A 75 1.21 -11.21 -2.54
C ILE A 75 2.57 -11.91 -2.43
N ARG A 76 3.20 -12.17 -3.57
CA ARG A 76 4.52 -12.79 -3.68
C ARG A 76 5.61 -11.78 -3.96
N SER A 77 5.31 -10.80 -4.80
CA SER A 77 6.25 -9.74 -5.16
C SER A 77 5.52 -8.49 -5.65
N HIS A 78 6.24 -7.38 -5.70
CA HIS A 78 5.75 -6.12 -6.22
C HIS A 78 6.90 -5.32 -6.83
N SER A 79 6.57 -4.39 -7.72
CA SER A 79 7.53 -3.45 -8.29
C SER A 79 6.83 -2.16 -8.70
N ILE A 80 7.53 -1.03 -8.62
CA ILE A 80 7.05 0.28 -9.06
C ILE A 80 7.97 0.79 -10.15
N ASN A 81 7.40 1.05 -11.32
CA ASN A 81 8.06 1.79 -12.39
C ASN A 81 7.66 3.27 -12.31
N THR A 82 8.42 4.05 -11.56
CA THR A 82 8.16 5.48 -11.35
C THR A 82 8.24 6.31 -12.63
N LYS A 83 9.00 5.86 -13.64
CA LYS A 83 9.10 6.55 -14.93
C LYS A 83 7.84 6.39 -15.79
N ARG A 84 7.14 5.25 -15.66
CA ARG A 84 5.92 4.93 -16.40
C ARG A 84 4.65 5.08 -15.58
N GLY A 85 4.76 5.47 -14.32
CA GLY A 85 3.62 5.51 -13.41
C GLY A 85 2.91 4.17 -13.30
N LEU A 86 3.64 3.06 -13.12
CA LEU A 86 3.04 1.71 -13.05
C LEU A 86 3.44 0.98 -11.77
N LEU A 87 2.45 0.48 -11.04
CA LEU A 87 2.61 -0.52 -9.98
C LEU A 87 2.24 -1.90 -10.53
N THR A 88 3.13 -2.87 -10.36
CA THR A 88 2.85 -4.28 -10.66
C THR A 88 2.94 -5.07 -9.36
N VAL A 89 1.88 -5.83 -9.04
CA VAL A 89 1.82 -6.71 -7.86
C VAL A 89 1.50 -8.13 -8.31
N THR A 90 2.38 -9.07 -8.01
CA THR A 90 2.22 -10.48 -8.35
C THR A 90 1.71 -11.26 -7.14
N GLY A 91 0.55 -11.89 -7.31
CA GLY A 91 -0.06 -12.82 -6.36
C GLY A 91 0.23 -14.28 -6.68
N HIS A 92 -0.50 -15.22 -6.06
CA HIS A 92 -0.36 -16.66 -6.33
C HIS A 92 -0.63 -17.02 -7.80
N GLU A 93 -1.66 -16.43 -8.41
CA GLU A 93 -2.14 -16.74 -9.77
C GLU A 93 -2.57 -15.50 -10.56
N THR A 94 -2.22 -14.31 -10.08
CA THR A 94 -2.63 -13.04 -10.69
C THR A 94 -1.45 -12.08 -10.80
N ILE A 95 -1.39 -11.32 -11.88
CA ILE A 95 -0.57 -10.12 -12.00
C ILE A 95 -1.54 -8.94 -12.02
N ASN A 96 -1.42 -8.06 -11.04
CA ASN A 96 -2.28 -6.89 -10.89
C ASN A 96 -1.46 -5.66 -11.25
N GLN A 97 -1.97 -4.84 -12.16
CA GLN A 97 -1.31 -3.67 -12.67
C GLN A 97 -2.16 -2.44 -12.41
N TYR A 98 -1.53 -1.40 -11.85
CA TYR A 98 -2.18 -0.13 -11.57
C TYR A 98 -1.38 1.03 -12.16
N TRP A 99 -2.03 1.83 -12.99
CA TRP A 99 -1.46 3.03 -13.60
C TRP A 99 -1.78 4.26 -12.76
N PHE A 100 -0.75 4.96 -12.30
CA PHE A 100 -0.89 6.14 -11.45
C PHE A 100 -1.32 7.40 -12.23
N ASP A 101 -1.28 7.37 -13.55
CA ASP A 101 -1.57 8.54 -14.39
C ASP A 101 -3.09 8.79 -14.49
N ASP A 102 -3.86 7.73 -14.71
CA ASP A 102 -5.32 7.75 -14.91
C ASP A 102 -6.09 6.85 -13.93
N GLY A 103 -5.40 6.03 -13.14
CA GLY A 103 -6.02 5.09 -12.21
C GLY A 103 -6.50 3.80 -12.87
N GLU A 104 -6.08 3.52 -14.10
CA GLU A 104 -6.41 2.25 -14.76
C GLU A 104 -5.90 1.06 -13.95
N TYR A 105 -6.72 0.01 -13.89
CA TYR A 105 -6.45 -1.20 -13.13
C TYR A 105 -6.73 -2.42 -13.98
N GLU A 106 -5.74 -3.30 -14.10
CA GLU A 106 -5.81 -4.54 -14.87
C GLU A 106 -5.39 -5.74 -14.02
N VAL A 107 -6.03 -6.88 -14.28
CA VAL A 107 -5.72 -8.15 -13.63
C VAL A 107 -5.56 -9.23 -14.70
N ASP A 108 -4.34 -9.72 -14.81
CA ASP A 108 -4.01 -10.89 -15.62
C ASP A 108 -4.02 -12.15 -14.77
N TYR A 109 -4.75 -13.16 -15.21
CA TYR A 109 -4.73 -14.48 -14.61
C TYR A 109 -3.63 -15.32 -15.27
N THR A 110 -2.72 -15.85 -14.46
CA THR A 110 -1.57 -16.61 -14.97
C THR A 110 -1.85 -18.11 -15.07
N ARG A 111 -3.11 -18.53 -14.97
CA ARG A 111 -3.58 -19.92 -15.02
C ARG A 111 -4.88 -20.06 -15.79
#